data_AF-A0A7H4Q659-F1
#
_entry.id   AF-A0A7H4Q659-F1
#
_cell.length_a   1.000
_cell.length_b   1.000
_cell.length_c   1.000
_cell.angle_alpha   90.00
_cell.angle_beta   90.00
_cell.angle_gamma   90.00
#
_symmetry.space_group_name_H-M   'P 1'
#
loop_
_entity.id
_entity.type
_entity.pdbx_description
1 polymer ?
#
loop_
_entity_poly.entity_id
_entity_poly.type
_entity_poly.pdbx_seq_one_letter_code
_entity_poly.pdbx_strand_id
1 'polypeptide(L)'
;MSVLITFDGPKGVGKTTLIRHVEQRLREADRSVEVLVEKELMATALGQPLEDAYRALKRAPGEASDAQVARLHRRGRVLIGEHQLNARTADVVLLDRWYPSDAVFRRHIDVVEAIEANLRDGVRVPDIAFAVICRAEVSWERAHQRARRLDSKVIDSFDDHRASTERFERLAIDYGWHVLESDSTSADELSRKVIVAIEQKFS
;
A
#
# COMPACT_ATOMS: atom_id res chain seq x y z
N MET A 1 -22.12 -0.83 -8.05
CA MET A 1 -20.84 -0.31 -8.56
C MET A 1 -19.79 -0.70 -7.53
N SER A 2 -18.71 -1.38 -7.93
CA SER A 2 -17.66 -1.80 -7.00
C SER A 2 -16.74 -0.62 -6.70
N VAL A 3 -16.36 -0.45 -5.43
CA VAL A 3 -15.50 0.64 -4.97
C VAL A 3 -14.14 0.06 -4.54
N LEU A 4 -13.06 0.55 -5.13
CA LEU A 4 -11.69 0.12 -4.85
C LEU A 4 -11.05 1.03 -3.80
N ILE A 5 -10.66 0.45 -2.67
CA ILE A 5 -10.09 1.14 -1.52
C ILE A 5 -8.70 0.59 -1.24
N THR A 6 -7.67 1.45 -1.21
CA THR A 6 -6.30 1.01 -0.90
C THR A 6 -5.84 1.48 0.47
N PHE A 7 -5.00 0.68 1.11
CA PHE A 7 -4.35 1.02 2.37
C PHE A 7 -2.84 0.93 2.18
N ASP A 8 -2.17 2.07 2.26
CA ASP A 8 -0.75 2.21 1.98
C ASP A 8 -0.02 2.77 3.20
N GLY A 9 1.26 2.43 3.32
CA GLY A 9 2.10 2.98 4.38
C GLY A 9 3.23 2.05 4.83
N PRO A 10 4.13 2.54 5.71
CA PRO A 10 5.26 1.79 6.22
C PRO A 10 4.88 0.46 6.88
N LYS A 11 5.87 -0.41 7.08
CA LYS A 11 5.67 -1.63 7.88
C LYS A 11 5.47 -1.24 9.35
N GLY A 12 4.56 -1.90 10.04
CA GLY A 12 4.33 -1.65 11.48
C GLY A 12 3.23 -0.64 11.80
N VAL A 13 2.71 0.12 10.83
CA VAL A 13 1.66 1.15 11.02
C VAL A 13 0.24 0.61 11.27
N GLY A 14 0.05 -0.71 11.43
CA GLY A 14 -1.26 -1.27 11.80
C GLY A 14 -2.27 -1.52 10.67
N LYS A 15 -1.90 -1.37 9.39
CA LYS A 15 -2.79 -1.59 8.22
C LYS A 15 -3.63 -2.86 8.31
N THR A 16 -2.99 -4.01 8.52
CA THR A 16 -3.70 -5.31 8.58
C THR A 16 -4.76 -5.35 9.68
N THR A 17 -4.51 -4.70 10.83
CA THR A 17 -5.49 -4.61 11.90
C THR A 17 -6.66 -3.71 11.48
N LEU A 18 -6.37 -2.55 10.90
CA LEU A 18 -7.39 -1.62 10.40
C LEU A 18 -8.27 -2.27 9.32
N ILE A 19 -7.68 -2.92 8.31
CA ILE A 19 -8.41 -3.58 7.22
C ILE A 19 -9.41 -4.60 7.78
N ARG A 20 -9.01 -5.41 8.78
CA ARG A 20 -9.91 -6.37 9.42
C ARG A 20 -11.11 -5.72 10.11
N HIS A 21 -10.88 -4.61 10.83
CA HIS A 21 -11.96 -3.85 11.46
C HIS A 21 -12.91 -3.20 10.45
N VAL A 22 -12.40 -2.79 9.29
CA VAL A 22 -13.20 -2.22 8.20
C VAL A 22 -14.00 -3.32 7.49
N GLU A 23 -13.35 -4.44 7.13
CA GLU A 23 -14.00 -5.61 6.54
C GLU A 23 -15.16 -6.11 7.40
N GLN A 24 -14.94 -6.26 8.71
CA GLN A 24 -15.97 -6.69 9.65
C GLN A 24 -17.18 -5.74 9.64
N ARG A 25 -16.94 -4.43 9.77
CA ARG A 25 -18.01 -3.42 9.78
C ARG A 25 -18.81 -3.38 8.49
N LEU A 26 -18.14 -3.46 7.34
CA LEU A 26 -18.81 -3.48 6.04
C LEU A 26 -19.69 -4.71 5.89
N ARG A 27 -19.22 -5.89 6.33
CA ARG A 27 -20.02 -7.12 6.32
C ARG A 27 -21.19 -7.07 7.29
N GLU A 28 -21.02 -6.47 8.47
CA GLU A 28 -22.10 -6.23 9.44
C GLU A 28 -23.17 -5.27 8.89
N ALA A 29 -22.80 -4.42 7.94
CA ALA A 29 -23.71 -3.54 7.19
C ALA A 29 -24.22 -4.18 5.87
N ASP A 30 -24.19 -5.51 5.77
CA ASP A 30 -24.64 -6.29 4.61
C ASP A 30 -24.00 -5.92 3.26
N ARG A 31 -22.75 -5.41 3.29
CA ARG A 31 -21.95 -5.20 2.06
C ARG A 31 -21.15 -6.44 1.71
N SER A 32 -21.09 -6.78 0.42
CA SER A 32 -20.14 -7.77 -0.07
C SER A 32 -18.72 -7.18 -0.14
N VAL A 33 -17.76 -7.84 0.51
CA VAL A 33 -16.39 -7.32 0.67
C VAL A 33 -15.37 -8.37 0.26
N GLU A 34 -14.45 -7.95 -0.60
CA GLU A 34 -13.25 -8.71 -0.96
C GLU A 34 -12.00 -8.02 -0.42
N VAL A 35 -11.12 -8.78 0.23
CA VAL A 35 -9.83 -8.28 0.74
C VAL A 35 -8.70 -8.89 -0.07
N LEU A 36 -7.88 -8.04 -0.66
CA LEU A 36 -6.77 -8.41 -1.53
C LEU A 36 -5.45 -7.85 -0.99
N VAL A 37 -4.34 -8.48 -1.38
CA VAL A 37 -2.99 -8.03 -1.04
C VAL A 37 -2.19 -7.92 -2.33
N GLU A 38 -1.62 -6.73 -2.62
CA GLU A 38 -0.89 -6.50 -3.86
C GLU A 38 0.25 -7.50 -4.06
N LYS A 39 0.97 -7.86 -3.00
CA LYS A 39 2.05 -8.85 -3.08
C LYS A 39 1.58 -10.18 -3.67
N GLU A 40 0.40 -10.65 -3.29
CA GLU A 40 -0.16 -11.91 -3.77
C GLU A 40 -0.60 -11.79 -5.23
N LEU A 41 -1.25 -10.66 -5.57
CA LEU A 41 -1.66 -10.35 -6.94
C LEU A 41 -0.44 -10.23 -7.88
N MET A 42 0.65 -9.60 -7.42
CA MET A 42 1.91 -9.45 -8.14
C MET A 42 2.59 -10.80 -8.42
N ALA A 43 2.56 -11.71 -7.43
CA ALA A 43 3.10 -13.06 -7.62
C ALA A 43 2.35 -13.82 -8.72
N THR A 44 1.04 -13.62 -8.85
CA THR A 44 0.26 -14.17 -9.97
C THR A 44 0.52 -13.45 -11.28
N ALA A 45 0.57 -12.12 -11.28
CA ALA A 45 0.67 -11.31 -12.49
C ALA A 45 2.06 -11.37 -13.15
N LEU A 46 3.13 -11.44 -12.34
CA LEU A 46 4.51 -11.36 -12.82
C LEU A 46 5.38 -12.53 -12.39
N GLY A 47 5.10 -13.18 -11.26
CA GLY A 47 5.82 -14.35 -10.78
C GLY A 47 7.35 -14.16 -10.72
N GLN A 48 8.07 -15.08 -11.37
CA GLN A 48 9.53 -15.20 -11.30
C GLN A 48 10.29 -13.92 -11.72
N PRO A 49 9.94 -13.23 -12.82
CA PRO A 49 10.54 -11.95 -13.19
C PRO A 49 10.62 -10.91 -12.06
N LEU A 50 9.57 -10.75 -11.25
CA LEU A 50 9.55 -9.77 -10.16
C LEU A 50 10.43 -10.24 -9.00
N GLU A 51 10.39 -11.53 -8.67
CA GLU A 51 11.26 -12.12 -7.64
C GLU A 51 12.75 -11.98 -7.99
N ASP A 52 13.13 -12.14 -9.26
CA ASP A 52 14.51 -11.96 -9.70
C ASP A 52 14.96 -10.49 -9.62
N ALA A 53 14.08 -9.55 -9.94
CA ALA A 53 14.35 -8.13 -9.75
C ALA A 53 14.55 -7.77 -8.26
N TYR A 54 13.74 -8.35 -7.36
CA TYR A 54 13.94 -8.18 -5.91
C TYR A 54 15.27 -8.76 -5.43
N ARG A 55 15.68 -9.93 -5.93
CA ARG A 55 16.99 -10.52 -5.62
C ARG A 55 18.13 -9.64 -6.12
N ALA A 56 18.00 -9.08 -7.33
CA ALA A 56 18.99 -8.17 -7.91
C ALA A 56 19.11 -6.88 -7.08
N LEU A 57 17.99 -6.25 -6.73
CA LEU A 57 17.95 -5.07 -5.86
C LEU A 57 18.60 -5.34 -4.50
N LYS A 58 18.34 -6.50 -3.89
CA LYS A 58 18.97 -6.87 -2.63
C LYS A 58 20.49 -7.07 -2.77
N ARG A 59 20.93 -7.70 -3.86
CA ARG A 59 22.36 -8.00 -4.08
C ARG A 59 23.17 -6.74 -4.39
N ALA A 60 22.60 -5.81 -5.15
CA ALA A 60 23.22 -4.55 -5.54
C ALA A 60 22.17 -3.43 -5.56
N PRO A 61 21.90 -2.79 -4.39
CA PRO A 61 20.98 -1.66 -4.32
C PRO A 61 21.51 -0.48 -5.11
N GLY A 62 20.66 0.10 -5.96
CA GLY A 62 21.01 1.26 -6.77
C GLY A 62 19.88 1.66 -7.71
N GLU A 63 20.09 2.77 -8.41
CA GLU A 63 19.07 3.36 -9.29
C GLU A 63 18.55 2.35 -10.33
N ALA A 64 19.45 1.64 -11.01
CA ALA A 64 19.07 0.68 -12.05
C ALA A 64 18.22 -0.49 -11.53
N SER A 65 18.58 -1.05 -10.35
CA SER A 65 17.85 -2.17 -9.76
C SER A 65 16.51 -1.72 -9.16
N ASP A 66 16.45 -0.52 -8.59
CA ASP A 66 15.20 0.06 -8.05
C ASP A 66 14.23 0.47 -9.17
N ALA A 67 14.75 1.05 -10.26
CA ALA A 67 14.01 1.36 -11.48
C ALA A 67 13.45 0.10 -12.16
N GLN A 68 14.20 -1.01 -12.15
CA GLN A 68 13.71 -2.29 -12.68
C GLN A 68 12.50 -2.80 -11.88
N VAL A 69 12.57 -2.77 -10.54
CA VAL A 69 11.45 -3.17 -9.68
C VAL A 69 10.26 -2.22 -9.88
N ALA A 70 10.47 -0.91 -9.95
CA ALA A 70 9.41 0.07 -10.18
C ALA A 70 8.69 -0.16 -11.53
N ARG A 71 9.44 -0.41 -12.61
CA ARG A 71 8.89 -0.73 -13.93
C ARG A 71 8.07 -2.02 -13.91
N LEU A 72 8.57 -3.06 -13.22
CA LEU A 72 7.85 -4.32 -13.11
C LEU A 72 6.57 -4.14 -12.29
N HIS A 73 6.63 -3.49 -11.12
CA HIS A 73 5.43 -3.17 -10.35
C HIS A 73 4.37 -2.46 -11.18
N ARG A 74 4.75 -1.39 -11.88
CA ARG A 74 3.84 -0.66 -12.76
C ARG A 74 3.18 -1.57 -13.79
N ARG A 75 3.96 -2.36 -14.52
CA ARG A 75 3.44 -3.35 -15.47
C ARG A 75 2.49 -4.36 -14.80
N GLY A 76 2.86 -4.85 -13.62
CA GLY A 76 2.02 -5.76 -12.84
C GLY A 76 0.69 -5.12 -12.46
N ARG A 77 0.69 -3.86 -12.01
CA ARG A 77 -0.52 -3.14 -11.59
C ARG A 77 -1.48 -2.92 -12.76
N VAL A 78 -0.96 -2.67 -13.96
CA VAL A 78 -1.77 -2.61 -15.20
C VAL A 78 -2.46 -3.97 -15.43
N LEU A 79 -1.71 -5.07 -15.44
CA LEU A 79 -2.27 -6.42 -15.64
C LEU A 79 -3.28 -6.82 -14.55
N ILE A 80 -3.00 -6.48 -13.29
CA ILE A 80 -3.90 -6.72 -12.16
C ILE A 80 -5.19 -5.92 -12.35
N GLY A 81 -5.10 -4.66 -12.77
CA GLY A 81 -6.25 -3.83 -13.11
C GLY A 81 -7.12 -4.48 -14.19
N GLU A 82 -6.50 -4.85 -15.31
CA GLU A 82 -7.16 -5.42 -16.48
C GLU A 82 -7.84 -6.75 -16.20
N HIS A 83 -7.17 -7.66 -15.48
CA HIS A 83 -7.60 -9.05 -15.39
C HIS A 83 -8.17 -9.45 -14.03
N GLN A 84 -7.77 -8.81 -12.94
CA GLN A 84 -8.16 -9.22 -11.60
C GLN A 84 -9.14 -8.23 -10.97
N LEU A 85 -8.94 -6.92 -11.09
CA LEU A 85 -9.83 -5.92 -10.46
C LEU A 85 -11.12 -5.73 -11.28
N ASN A 86 -11.03 -5.68 -12.60
CA ASN A 86 -12.22 -5.53 -13.47
C ASN A 86 -13.20 -6.72 -13.39
N ALA A 87 -12.74 -7.90 -12.97
CA ALA A 87 -13.57 -9.10 -12.88
C ALA A 87 -14.33 -9.23 -11.54
N ARG A 88 -14.10 -8.34 -10.57
CA ARG A 88 -14.68 -8.46 -9.23
C ARG A 88 -16.13 -7.99 -9.19
N THR A 89 -16.92 -8.70 -8.38
CA THR A 89 -18.36 -8.46 -8.22
C THR A 89 -18.74 -7.97 -6.82
N ALA A 90 -17.78 -7.88 -5.89
CA ALA A 90 -18.00 -7.34 -4.56
C ALA A 90 -18.33 -5.83 -4.60
N ASP A 91 -19.15 -5.37 -3.65
CA ASP A 91 -19.47 -3.94 -3.50
C ASP A 91 -18.22 -3.14 -3.14
N VAL A 92 -17.35 -3.70 -2.30
CA VAL A 92 -16.11 -3.07 -1.84
C VAL A 92 -14.93 -4.02 -2.00
N VAL A 93 -13.85 -3.52 -2.61
CA VAL A 93 -12.55 -4.19 -2.68
C VAL A 93 -11.57 -3.43 -1.80
N LEU A 94 -11.10 -4.07 -0.71
CA LEU A 94 -10.05 -3.55 0.17
C LEU A 94 -8.70 -4.12 -0.27
N LEU A 95 -7.74 -3.27 -0.61
CA LEU A 95 -6.44 -3.69 -1.14
C LEU A 95 -5.30 -3.23 -0.22
N ASP A 96 -4.60 -4.17 0.41
CA ASP A 96 -3.37 -3.92 1.18
C ASP A 96 -2.22 -3.66 0.21
N ARG A 97 -1.84 -2.39 0.12
CA ARG A 97 -0.85 -1.76 -0.78
C ARG A 97 -1.28 -1.63 -2.24
N TRP A 98 -0.88 -0.52 -2.85
CA TRP A 98 -0.99 -0.29 -4.28
C TRP A 98 0.11 0.67 -4.77
N TYR A 99 -0.10 1.46 -5.82
CA TYR A 99 0.89 2.42 -6.29
C TYR A 99 1.35 3.48 -5.27
N PRO A 100 0.53 3.94 -4.30
CA PRO A 100 1.02 4.84 -3.26
C PRO A 100 2.15 4.24 -2.42
N SER A 101 2.24 2.91 -2.32
CA SER A 101 3.36 2.24 -1.64
C SER A 101 4.73 2.46 -2.29
N ASP A 102 4.80 2.96 -3.52
CA ASP A 102 6.08 3.37 -4.12
C ASP A 102 6.74 4.51 -3.31
N ALA A 103 5.94 5.39 -2.70
CA ALA A 103 6.44 6.44 -1.78
C ALA A 103 7.14 5.90 -0.54
N VAL A 104 6.78 4.69 -0.13
CA VAL A 104 7.42 3.98 0.98
C VAL A 104 8.68 3.26 0.50
N PHE A 105 8.60 2.53 -0.61
CA PHE A 105 9.65 1.55 -0.93
C PHE A 105 10.76 2.04 -1.84
N ARG A 106 10.52 3.03 -2.70
CA ARG A 106 11.53 3.52 -3.64
C ARG A 106 12.54 4.40 -2.90
N ARG A 107 13.84 4.19 -3.14
CA ARG A 107 14.93 4.91 -2.45
C ARG A 107 15.96 5.48 -3.40
N HIS A 108 16.21 4.80 -4.50
CA HIS A 108 17.30 5.12 -5.42
C HIS A 108 16.80 5.78 -6.71
N ILE A 109 15.50 6.06 -6.79
CA ILE A 109 14.85 6.74 -7.92
C ILE A 109 13.98 7.87 -7.39
N ASP A 110 13.63 8.79 -8.28
CA ASP A 110 12.62 9.80 -8.00
C ASP A 110 11.26 9.14 -7.77
N VAL A 111 10.74 9.34 -6.56
CA VAL A 111 9.47 8.78 -6.11
C VAL A 111 8.28 9.42 -6.80
N VAL A 112 8.35 10.73 -7.07
CA VAL A 112 7.27 11.45 -7.75
C VAL A 112 7.16 10.91 -9.16
N GLU A 113 8.28 10.80 -9.90
CA GLU A 113 8.26 10.20 -11.23
C GLU A 113 7.83 8.73 -11.21
N ALA A 114 8.19 7.95 -10.17
CA ALA A 114 7.70 6.58 -10.04
C ALA A 114 6.16 6.53 -9.91
N ILE A 115 5.56 7.40 -9.09
CA ILE A 115 4.10 7.48 -8.92
C ILE A 115 3.45 7.98 -10.23
N GLU A 116 3.94 9.08 -10.79
CA GLU A 116 3.42 9.66 -12.03
C GLU A 116 3.51 8.67 -13.20
N ALA A 117 4.57 7.87 -13.27
CA ALA A 117 4.67 6.82 -14.27
C ALA A 117 3.55 5.77 -14.12
N ASN A 118 3.15 5.40 -12.89
CA ASN A 118 2.00 4.51 -12.69
C ASN A 118 0.72 5.11 -13.29
N LEU A 119 0.45 6.39 -12.98
CA LEU A 119 -0.72 7.09 -13.48
C LEU A 119 -0.71 7.20 -15.02
N ARG A 120 0.46 7.56 -15.57
CA ARG A 120 0.69 7.71 -17.02
C ARG A 120 0.46 6.41 -17.80
N ASP A 121 0.87 5.27 -17.24
CA ASP A 121 0.72 3.95 -17.88
C ASP A 121 -0.65 3.30 -17.61
N GLY A 122 -1.59 4.03 -17.00
CA GLY A 122 -2.98 3.57 -16.82
C GLY A 122 -3.18 2.60 -15.65
N VAL A 123 -2.30 2.62 -14.64
CA VAL A 123 -2.56 1.89 -13.39
C VAL A 123 -3.87 2.37 -12.78
N ARG A 124 -4.73 1.42 -12.39
CA ARG A 124 -6.04 1.71 -11.82
C ARG A 124 -5.92 2.61 -10.60
N VAL A 125 -6.51 3.80 -10.66
CA VAL A 125 -6.61 4.72 -9.51
C VAL A 125 -7.71 4.22 -8.57
N PRO A 126 -7.45 4.08 -7.25
CA PRO A 126 -8.47 3.69 -6.30
C PRO A 126 -9.49 4.81 -6.10
N ASP A 127 -10.72 4.46 -5.79
CA ASP A 127 -11.78 5.43 -5.47
C ASP A 127 -11.45 6.17 -4.17
N ILE A 128 -10.75 5.51 -3.25
CA ILE A 128 -10.15 6.09 -2.04
C ILE A 128 -8.79 5.44 -1.76
N ALA A 129 -7.74 6.26 -1.63
CA ALA A 129 -6.45 5.82 -1.11
C ALA A 129 -6.29 6.30 0.33
N PHE A 130 -6.08 5.37 1.27
CA PHE A 130 -5.75 5.68 2.66
C PHE A 130 -4.25 5.56 2.91
N ALA A 131 -3.63 6.65 3.33
CA ALA A 131 -2.27 6.69 3.82
C ALA A 131 -2.26 6.45 5.34
N VAL A 132 -1.93 5.24 5.75
CA VAL A 132 -1.84 4.86 7.16
C VAL A 132 -0.45 5.20 7.67
N ILE A 133 -0.39 6.18 8.57
CA ILE A 133 0.85 6.75 9.10
C ILE A 133 0.92 6.55 10.61
N CYS A 134 2.13 6.59 11.13
CA CYS A 134 2.39 6.78 12.55
C CYS A 134 3.82 7.24 12.71
N ARG A 135 4.16 7.80 13.88
CA ARG A 135 5.55 8.17 14.18
C ARG A 135 6.53 7.06 13.83
N ALA A 136 7.67 7.45 13.26
CA ALA A 136 8.70 6.53 12.77
C ALA A 136 9.19 5.61 13.89
N GLU A 137 9.37 6.13 15.11
CA GLU A 137 9.78 5.40 16.30
C GLU A 137 8.77 4.28 16.63
N VAL A 138 7.48 4.61 16.62
CA VAL A 138 6.40 3.68 16.97
C VAL A 138 6.29 2.56 15.93
N SER A 139 6.34 2.90 14.64
CA SER A 139 6.30 1.89 13.56
C SER A 139 7.55 1.02 13.56
N TRP A 140 8.71 1.60 13.84
CA TRP A 140 9.99 0.90 13.96
C TRP A 140 9.96 -0.12 15.09
N GLU A 141 9.57 0.28 16.30
CA GLU A 141 9.43 -0.63 17.46
C GLU A 141 8.45 -1.76 17.17
N ARG A 142 7.26 -1.45 16.64
CA ARG A 142 6.24 -2.45 16.26
C ARG A 142 6.75 -3.41 15.19
N ALA A 143 7.59 -2.94 14.26
CA ALA A 143 8.18 -3.78 13.23
C ALA A 143 9.25 -4.73 13.79
N HIS A 144 10.01 -4.30 14.81
CA HIS A 144 11.06 -5.09 15.48
C HIS A 144 10.51 -6.11 16.48
N GLN A 145 9.38 -5.82 17.14
CA GLN A 145 8.76 -6.71 18.12
C GLN A 145 8.06 -7.94 17.49
N ARG A 146 7.75 -7.94 16.19
CA ARG A 146 7.17 -9.10 15.52
C ARG A 146 8.25 -10.18 15.30
N ALA A 147 8.02 -11.38 15.85
CA ALA A 147 8.93 -12.54 15.85
C ALA A 147 9.48 -12.97 14.47
N ARG A 148 8.82 -12.58 13.37
CA ARG A 148 9.49 -12.51 12.07
C ARG A 148 10.30 -11.22 12.02
N ARG A 149 11.53 -11.27 12.55
CA ARG A 149 12.65 -10.35 12.25
C ARG A 149 12.41 -9.74 10.87
N LEU A 150 12.51 -8.42 10.73
CA LEU A 150 12.32 -7.72 9.46
C LEU A 150 12.77 -8.57 8.26
N ASP A 151 11.86 -9.29 7.62
CA ASP A 151 12.11 -9.82 6.27
C ASP A 151 12.06 -8.66 5.25
N SER A 152 12.29 -7.44 5.72
CA SER A 152 12.52 -6.25 4.93
C SER A 152 14.03 -6.20 4.71
N LYS A 153 14.46 -6.92 3.69
CA LYS A 153 15.85 -7.04 3.24
C LYS A 153 16.41 -5.72 2.63
N VAL A 154 15.87 -4.56 3.02
CA VAL A 154 16.13 -3.25 2.38
C VAL A 154 16.14 -2.08 3.37
N ILE A 155 15.47 -2.13 4.53
CA ILE A 155 15.56 -1.06 5.55
C ILE A 155 16.43 -1.56 6.70
N ASP A 156 17.71 -1.17 6.65
CA ASP A 156 18.73 -1.63 7.60
C ASP A 156 19.01 -0.59 8.71
N SER A 157 18.43 0.62 8.61
CA SER A 157 18.59 1.69 9.60
C SER A 157 17.28 2.38 9.97
N PHE A 158 17.21 2.90 11.19
CA PHE A 158 16.11 3.73 11.65
C PHE A 158 15.99 5.03 10.83
N ASP A 159 17.12 5.60 10.41
CA ASP A 159 17.15 6.82 9.60
C ASP A 159 16.48 6.61 8.23
N ASP A 160 16.72 5.47 7.58
CA ASP A 160 16.05 5.11 6.33
C ASP A 160 14.54 4.96 6.53
N HIS A 161 14.12 4.34 7.63
CA HIS A 161 12.72 4.16 7.99
C HIS A 161 12.03 5.50 8.26
N ARG A 162 12.69 6.40 8.99
CA ARG A 162 12.21 7.75 9.28
C ARG A 162 12.07 8.56 8.00
N ALA A 163 13.12 8.61 7.18
CA ALA A 163 13.09 9.33 5.90
C ALA A 163 11.99 8.81 4.97
N SER A 164 11.78 7.49 4.92
CA SER A 164 10.67 6.89 4.17
C SER A 164 9.30 7.28 4.74
N THR A 165 9.15 7.33 6.06
CA THR A 165 7.89 7.67 6.73
C THR A 165 7.52 9.12 6.48
N GLU A 166 8.45 10.05 6.72
CA GLU A 166 8.26 11.48 6.48
C GLU A 166 7.96 11.79 5.01
N ARG A 167 8.67 11.12 4.09
CA ARG A 167 8.40 11.27 2.65
C ARG A 167 7.01 10.78 2.28
N PHE A 168 6.58 9.64 2.82
CA PHE A 168 5.23 9.11 2.57
C PHE A 168 4.14 10.04 3.10
N GLU A 169 4.32 10.60 4.29
CA GLU A 169 3.41 11.59 4.88
C GLU A 169 3.25 12.84 4.00
N ARG A 170 4.36 13.40 3.52
CA ARG A 170 4.32 14.56 2.61
C ARG A 170 3.58 14.23 1.31
N LEU A 171 3.93 13.12 0.66
CA LEU A 171 3.32 12.73 -0.61
C LEU A 171 1.84 12.37 -0.45
N ALA A 172 1.42 11.85 0.70
CA ALA A 172 0.00 11.63 0.97
C ALA A 172 -0.80 12.94 0.91
N ILE A 173 -0.24 14.04 1.43
CA ILE A 173 -0.86 15.36 1.35
C ILE A 173 -0.86 15.86 -0.10
N ASP A 174 0.29 15.79 -0.78
CA ASP A 174 0.44 16.31 -2.15
C ASP A 174 -0.49 15.62 -3.16
N TYR A 175 -0.70 14.30 -3.01
CA TYR A 175 -1.59 13.52 -3.87
C TYR A 175 -3.04 13.41 -3.33
N GLY A 176 -3.37 14.08 -2.22
CA GLY A 176 -4.72 14.09 -1.66
C GLY A 176 -5.19 12.74 -1.12
N TRP A 177 -4.29 11.87 -0.68
CA TRP A 177 -4.64 10.61 -0.02
C TRP A 177 -5.18 10.87 1.38
N HIS A 178 -6.15 10.06 1.82
CA HIS A 178 -6.75 10.20 3.14
C HIS A 178 -5.78 9.72 4.22
N VAL A 179 -5.25 10.65 5.00
CA VAL A 179 -4.29 10.36 6.06
C VAL A 179 -4.98 9.78 7.30
N LEU A 180 -4.46 8.66 7.81
CA LEU A 180 -4.93 7.98 9.01
C LEU A 180 -3.78 7.74 9.98
N GLU A 181 -3.79 8.43 11.12
CA GLU A 181 -2.77 8.29 12.18
C GLU A 181 -3.08 7.13 13.14
N SER A 182 -2.22 6.10 13.18
CA SER A 182 -2.46 4.85 13.90
C SER A 182 -1.75 4.70 15.25
N ASP A 183 -1.03 5.73 15.69
CA ASP A 183 -0.44 5.83 17.03
C ASP A 183 -1.22 6.76 17.97
N SER A 184 -1.97 7.72 17.44
CA SER A 184 -2.85 8.60 18.21
C SER A 184 -4.29 8.08 18.31
N THR A 185 -4.72 7.21 17.38
CA THR A 185 -6.11 6.76 17.25
C THR A 185 -6.23 5.23 17.32
N SER A 186 -7.25 4.72 18.00
CA SER A 186 -7.52 3.28 18.05
C SER A 186 -7.93 2.73 16.67
N ALA A 187 -7.63 1.45 16.40
CA ALA A 187 -8.04 0.83 15.13
C ALA A 187 -9.57 0.82 14.94
N ASP A 188 -10.31 0.77 16.04
CA ASP A 188 -11.77 0.83 16.09
C ASP A 188 -12.32 2.21 15.70
N GLU A 189 -11.64 3.29 16.07
CA GLU A 189 -12.01 4.64 15.68
C GLU A 189 -11.57 4.96 14.25
N LEU A 190 -10.37 4.53 13.86
CA LEU A 190 -9.88 4.68 12.48
C LEU A 190 -10.80 3.97 11.49
N SER A 191 -11.29 2.78 11.81
CA SER A 191 -12.22 2.08 10.93
C SER A 191 -13.55 2.82 10.80
N ARG A 192 -14.06 3.50 11.83
CA ARG A 192 -15.25 4.37 11.67
C ARG A 192 -15.00 5.49 10.66
N LYS A 193 -13.83 6.15 10.72
CA LYS A 193 -13.44 7.20 9.75
C LYS A 193 -13.39 6.64 8.32
N VAL A 194 -12.85 5.44 8.16
CA VAL A 194 -12.81 4.74 6.87
C VAL A 194 -14.22 4.43 6.36
N ILE A 195 -15.11 3.91 7.19
CA ILE A 195 -16.49 3.59 6.80
C ILE A 195 -17.23 4.83 6.33
N VAL A 196 -17.15 5.95 7.06
CA VAL A 196 -17.78 7.21 6.64
C VAL A 196 -17.33 7.64 5.24
N ALA A 197 -16.02 7.56 4.97
CA ALA A 197 -15.48 7.90 3.66
C ALA A 197 -15.94 6.93 2.55
N ILE A 198 -16.05 5.64 2.85
CA ILE A 198 -16.57 4.63 1.90
C ILE A 198 -18.06 4.87 1.61
N GLU A 199 -18.87 5.14 2.62
CA GLU A 199 -20.32 5.37 2.47
C GLU A 199 -20.63 6.60 1.61
N GLN A 200 -19.78 7.63 1.66
CA GLN A 200 -19.85 8.79 0.78
C GLN A 200 -19.70 8.45 -0.71
N LYS A 201 -19.13 7.30 -1.06
CA LYS A 201 -19.04 6.82 -2.46
C LYS A 201 -20.28 6.07 -2.93
N PHE A 202 -21.14 5.65 -2.00
CA PHE A 202 -22.39 4.96 -2.29
C PHE A 202 -23.63 5.86 -2.23
N SER A 203 -23.46 7.10 -1.74
CA SER A 203 -24.52 8.12 -1.67
C SER A 203 -24.60 8.90 -2.97
#